data_AF-A0A852WE44-F1
#
_entry.id   AF-A0A852WE44-F1
#
_cell.length_a   1.000
_cell.length_b   1.000
_cell.length_c   1.000
_cell.angle_alpha   90.00
_cell.angle_beta   90.00
_cell.angle_gamma   90.00
#
_symmetry.space_group_name_H-M   'P 1'
#
loop_
_entity.id
_entity.type
_entity.pdbx_description
1 polymer ?
#
loop_
_entity_poly.entity_id
_entity_poly.type
_entity_poly.pdbx_seq_one_letter_code
_entity_poly.pdbx_strand_id
1 'polypeptide(L)'
;MVVMSQLAGRPAADAGGDAEAGDMPGNDPPVVRADDCDQALDIDPLSGNLELAADDAKAEGVLTRIFLAALQHPEPTRALLIAQGMKAPLVDHSLAVLASRGLIRLGAEGRIEVIPPDISLPALALDYERRARETRSAAHELAQVFFQARSASRTPDVGTVRILNSLDEIAAVTAEAVAAGTQQIRTFRSLSPRTRAIFASPLHSHEEPTRGVGGNQLEYTTVYDTDVLEIDGALEILEARERGGERFRLTSSVPFSAVIVDEAAAIVDVSAFDPSGFGSALIRARSMVLALIALSDRLWDLGSPLSAGGLATERRDQMILALLAAGAPDATIARQAGVSQRTVERRVRALMDQLGAGTRFQAGVQAARRGLI
;
A
#
# COMPACT_ATOMS: atom_id res chain seq x y z
N MET A 1 -32.22 42.12 45.95
CA MET A 1 -32.19 40.68 45.64
C MET A 1 -30.77 40.35 45.16
N VAL A 2 -29.76 40.04 45.99
CA VAL A 2 -29.72 39.43 47.37
C VAL A 2 -30.28 38.01 47.32
N VAL A 3 -29.59 36.91 47.69
CA VAL A 3 -28.30 36.63 48.41
C VAL A 3 -27.31 35.86 47.47
N MET A 4 -25.96 35.86 47.48
CA MET A 4 -24.81 36.34 48.31
C MET A 4 -24.19 35.45 49.43
N SER A 5 -23.35 34.45 49.07
CA SER A 5 -22.32 33.79 49.93
C SER A 5 -21.27 33.07 49.04
N GLN A 6 -19.97 32.78 49.30
CA GLN A 6 -19.07 32.72 50.49
C GLN A 6 -19.17 31.44 51.36
N LEU A 7 -18.12 30.79 51.91
CA LEU A 7 -16.63 30.91 51.94
C LEU A 7 -16.03 29.46 52.06
N ALA A 8 -14.93 29.07 51.41
CA ALA A 8 -13.50 29.08 51.80
C ALA A 8 -13.05 28.17 52.99
N GLY A 9 -11.87 27.53 52.89
CA GLY A 9 -11.19 26.82 54.02
C GLY A 9 -10.11 25.77 53.65
N ARG A 10 -8.83 26.11 53.89
CA ARG A 10 -7.68 25.19 54.17
C ARG A 10 -7.31 25.39 55.67
N PRO A 11 -6.46 24.60 56.37
CA PRO A 11 -5.37 23.73 55.88
C PRO A 11 -5.28 22.35 56.59
N ALA A 12 -4.06 21.78 56.70
CA ALA A 12 -3.75 20.44 57.22
C ALA A 12 -3.24 20.44 58.68
N ALA A 13 -3.14 19.24 59.27
CA ALA A 13 -2.38 18.91 60.48
C ALA A 13 -1.82 17.48 60.39
N ASP A 14 -0.97 17.09 61.36
CA ASP A 14 -0.05 15.94 61.33
C ASP A 14 -0.39 14.88 62.42
N ALA A 15 0.46 13.86 62.56
CA ALA A 15 0.43 12.67 63.42
C ALA A 15 -0.47 11.51 62.93
N GLY A 16 -0.10 10.24 63.09
CA GLY A 16 1.10 9.65 63.75
C GLY A 16 0.72 8.69 64.88
N GLY A 17 1.01 7.40 64.71
CA GLY A 17 0.68 6.36 65.69
C GLY A 17 1.01 4.94 65.17
N ASP A 18 1.85 4.23 65.93
CA ASP A 18 2.54 3.01 65.52
C ASP A 18 1.69 1.73 65.37
N ALA A 19 2.21 0.85 64.51
CA ALA A 19 2.30 -0.62 64.64
C ALA A 19 1.08 -1.47 65.05
N GLU A 20 0.72 -2.40 64.16
CA GLU A 20 0.52 -3.80 64.55
C GLU A 20 1.08 -4.74 63.45
N ALA A 21 1.52 -5.95 63.81
CA ALA A 21 2.30 -6.82 62.93
C ALA A 21 1.41 -7.82 62.17
N GLY A 22 1.49 -7.82 60.84
CA GLY A 22 0.84 -8.80 59.96
C GLY A 22 1.88 -9.71 59.28
N ASP A 23 1.73 -11.03 59.49
CA ASP A 23 2.62 -12.05 58.93
C ASP A 23 2.49 -12.14 57.40
N MET A 24 3.63 -12.29 56.71
CA MET A 24 3.74 -12.24 55.24
C MET A 24 4.55 -13.45 54.75
N PRO A 25 3.94 -14.46 54.10
CA PRO A 25 4.67 -15.58 53.55
C PRO A 25 5.57 -15.11 52.41
N GLY A 26 6.87 -15.38 52.52
CA GLY A 26 7.86 -15.04 51.50
C GLY A 26 7.60 -15.77 50.17
N ASN A 27 7.64 -15.02 49.07
CA ASN A 27 7.55 -15.57 47.71
C ASN A 27 8.90 -15.36 47.01
N ASP A 28 9.83 -16.30 47.23
CA ASP A 28 11.16 -16.28 46.64
C ASP A 28 11.09 -16.31 45.09
N PRO A 29 11.99 -15.60 44.39
CA PRO A 29 12.09 -15.69 42.93
C PRO A 29 12.58 -17.09 42.51
N PRO A 30 12.09 -17.65 41.39
CA PRO A 30 12.48 -18.98 40.95
C PRO A 30 13.96 -19.02 40.55
N VAL A 31 14.75 -19.79 41.30
CA VAL A 31 16.17 -20.05 41.00
C VAL A 31 16.28 -20.93 39.76
N VAL A 32 16.46 -20.30 38.60
CA VAL A 32 16.86 -20.99 37.37
C VAL A 32 18.29 -21.47 37.55
N ARG A 33 18.49 -22.80 37.57
CA ARG A 33 19.83 -23.39 37.46
C ARG A 33 20.34 -23.19 36.04
N ALA A 34 21.57 -22.69 35.91
CA ALA A 34 22.32 -22.82 34.67
C ALA A 34 22.91 -24.23 34.61
N ASP A 35 22.62 -24.95 33.51
CA ASP A 35 23.47 -25.97 32.88
C ASP A 35 22.74 -26.45 31.61
N ASP A 36 22.97 -25.72 30.51
CA ASP A 36 23.07 -26.25 29.14
C ASP A 36 23.44 -25.07 28.19
N CYS A 37 24.59 -25.19 27.50
CA CYS A 37 25.08 -24.21 26.54
C CYS A 37 24.84 -24.69 25.09
N ASP A 38 24.98 -23.74 24.15
CA ASP A 38 25.07 -23.96 22.70
C ASP A 38 23.94 -24.73 22.01
N GLN A 39 22.92 -23.98 21.61
CA GLN A 39 22.70 -23.82 20.16
C GLN A 39 22.01 -22.50 19.82
N ALA A 40 22.68 -21.68 19.01
CA ALA A 40 22.07 -20.52 18.37
C ALA A 40 21.18 -20.98 17.21
N LEU A 41 19.89 -20.66 17.27
CA LEU A 41 18.96 -20.87 16.17
C LEU A 41 18.99 -19.67 15.21
N ASP A 42 20.01 -19.62 14.36
CA ASP A 42 20.00 -18.79 13.15
C ASP A 42 18.95 -19.34 12.17
N ILE A 43 17.70 -18.91 12.34
CA ILE A 43 16.61 -19.20 11.40
C ILE A 43 16.55 -18.07 10.36
N ASP A 44 17.38 -18.19 9.32
CA ASP A 44 17.22 -17.38 8.10
C ASP A 44 15.89 -17.73 7.41
N PRO A 45 14.90 -16.81 7.33
CA PRO A 45 13.60 -17.11 6.73
C PRO A 45 13.63 -17.22 5.21
N LEU A 46 14.74 -16.90 4.53
CA LEU A 46 14.80 -16.78 3.07
C LEU A 46 15.49 -17.98 2.38
N SER A 47 16.46 -18.65 3.02
CA SER A 47 17.16 -19.80 2.41
C SER A 47 16.26 -21.00 2.09
N GLY A 48 15.30 -21.33 2.97
CA GLY A 48 14.49 -22.56 2.84
C GLY A 48 13.64 -22.65 1.56
N ASN A 49 13.25 -21.52 0.97
CA ASN A 49 12.47 -21.51 -0.28
C ASN A 49 13.32 -21.85 -1.52
N LEU A 50 14.64 -21.59 -1.50
CA LEU A 50 15.52 -21.98 -2.61
C LEU A 50 15.90 -23.46 -2.54
N GLU A 51 16.08 -24.04 -1.34
CA GLU A 51 16.39 -25.46 -1.21
C GLU A 51 15.23 -26.36 -1.66
N LEU A 52 13.99 -26.04 -1.26
CA LEU A 52 12.79 -26.74 -1.73
C LEU A 52 12.67 -26.73 -3.25
N ALA A 53 12.83 -25.57 -3.89
CA ALA A 53 12.78 -25.45 -5.36
C ALA A 53 13.96 -26.18 -6.05
N ALA A 54 15.14 -26.21 -5.42
CA ALA A 54 16.31 -26.91 -5.95
C ALA A 54 16.18 -28.43 -5.86
N ASP A 55 15.55 -28.98 -4.82
CA ASP A 55 15.30 -30.42 -4.70
C ASP A 55 14.12 -30.88 -5.58
N ASP A 56 13.05 -30.09 -5.73
CA ASP A 56 12.00 -30.35 -6.73
C ASP A 56 12.59 -30.38 -8.15
N ALA A 57 13.46 -29.43 -8.50
CA ALA A 57 14.12 -29.41 -9.81
C ALA A 57 15.05 -30.64 -10.04
N LYS A 58 15.74 -31.12 -8.99
CA LYS A 58 16.52 -32.37 -9.05
C LYS A 58 15.61 -33.60 -9.21
N ALA A 59 14.51 -33.66 -8.46
CA ALA A 59 13.55 -34.76 -8.51
C ALA A 59 12.88 -34.85 -9.89
N GLU A 60 12.41 -33.73 -10.43
CA GLU A 60 11.82 -33.66 -11.77
C GLU A 60 12.84 -34.02 -12.87
N GLY A 61 14.12 -33.66 -12.70
CA GLY A 61 15.20 -34.10 -13.57
C GLY A 61 15.50 -35.61 -13.52
N VAL A 62 15.25 -36.28 -12.38
CA VAL A 62 15.33 -37.75 -12.25
C VAL A 62 14.12 -38.43 -12.88
N LEU A 63 12.91 -37.91 -12.63
CA LEU A 63 11.66 -38.36 -13.25
C LEU A 63 11.74 -38.31 -14.78
N THR A 64 12.18 -37.17 -15.32
CA THR A 64 12.38 -36.95 -16.77
C THR A 64 13.34 -37.97 -17.37
N ARG A 65 14.46 -38.27 -16.69
CA ARG A 65 15.46 -39.24 -17.17
C ARG A 65 14.89 -40.66 -17.24
N ILE A 66 14.11 -41.06 -16.23
CA ILE A 66 13.47 -42.39 -16.17
C ILE A 66 12.35 -42.50 -17.21
N PHE A 67 11.59 -41.44 -17.45
CA PHE A 67 10.57 -41.41 -18.51
C PHE A 67 11.18 -41.48 -19.92
N LEU A 68 12.25 -40.73 -20.19
CA LEU A 68 13.00 -40.81 -21.46
C LEU A 68 13.61 -42.19 -21.69
N ALA A 69 14.15 -42.83 -20.64
CA ALA A 69 14.66 -44.19 -20.72
C ALA A 69 13.54 -45.22 -20.97
N ALA A 70 12.32 -45.01 -20.44
CA ALA A 70 11.19 -45.85 -20.78
C ALA A 70 10.76 -45.67 -22.25
N LEU A 71 10.70 -44.42 -22.76
CA LEU A 71 10.37 -44.10 -24.15
C LEU A 71 11.35 -44.68 -25.19
N GLN A 72 12.60 -44.95 -24.81
CA GLN A 72 13.62 -45.51 -25.71
C GLN A 72 13.50 -47.02 -25.97
N HIS A 73 12.60 -47.72 -25.27
CA HIS A 73 12.43 -49.18 -25.38
C HIS A 73 10.97 -49.57 -25.67
N PRO A 74 10.68 -50.48 -26.64
CA PRO A 74 9.31 -50.89 -26.95
C PRO A 74 8.58 -51.65 -25.84
N GLU A 75 9.32 -52.46 -25.05
CA GLU A 75 8.81 -53.14 -23.84
C GLU A 75 9.70 -52.77 -22.64
N PRO A 76 9.54 -51.57 -22.04
CA PRO A 76 10.35 -51.18 -20.90
C PRO A 76 9.93 -51.97 -19.64
N THR A 77 10.92 -52.33 -18.82
CA THR A 77 10.72 -53.06 -17.57
C THR A 77 11.56 -52.45 -16.45
N ARG A 78 11.13 -52.65 -15.20
CA ARG A 78 11.89 -52.25 -14.01
C ARG A 78 13.33 -52.77 -14.03
N ALA A 79 13.53 -54.01 -14.45
CA ALA A 79 14.86 -54.64 -14.51
C ALA A 79 15.77 -53.96 -15.53
N LEU A 80 15.24 -53.57 -16.70
CA LEU A 80 15.97 -52.84 -17.73
C LEU A 80 16.43 -51.45 -17.26
N LEU A 81 15.57 -50.70 -16.57
CA LEU A 81 15.91 -49.39 -16.01
C LEU A 81 17.03 -49.49 -14.95
N ILE A 82 16.99 -50.52 -14.10
CA ILE A 82 18.05 -50.79 -13.11
C ILE A 82 19.36 -51.21 -13.80
N ALA A 83 19.29 -52.03 -14.86
CA ALA A 83 20.46 -52.46 -15.64
C ALA A 83 21.18 -51.31 -16.35
N GLN A 84 20.50 -50.19 -16.62
CA GLN A 84 21.10 -48.93 -17.09
C GLN A 84 21.81 -48.12 -15.98
N GLY A 85 22.04 -48.72 -14.80
CA GLY A 85 22.77 -48.10 -13.69
C GLY A 85 21.92 -47.23 -12.76
N MET A 86 20.59 -47.27 -12.90
CA MET A 86 19.68 -46.49 -12.05
C MET A 86 19.43 -47.20 -10.71
N LYS A 87 19.54 -46.47 -9.60
CA LYS A 87 19.31 -47.02 -8.25
C LYS A 87 17.86 -47.47 -8.10
N ALA A 88 17.65 -48.74 -7.73
CA ALA A 88 16.31 -49.34 -7.65
C ALA A 88 15.27 -48.51 -6.87
N PRO A 89 15.56 -47.93 -5.68
CA PRO A 89 14.57 -47.11 -4.96
C PRO A 89 14.14 -45.84 -5.71
N LEU A 90 15.03 -45.24 -6.52
CA LEU A 90 14.70 -44.09 -7.37
C LEU A 90 13.84 -44.51 -8.56
N VAL A 91 14.10 -45.69 -9.14
CA VAL A 91 13.25 -46.28 -10.19
C VAL A 91 11.84 -46.55 -9.64
N ASP A 92 11.73 -47.19 -8.47
CA ASP A 92 10.45 -47.53 -7.85
C ASP A 92 9.61 -46.29 -7.52
N HIS A 93 10.22 -45.29 -6.87
CA HIS A 93 9.55 -44.02 -6.59
C HIS A 93 9.13 -43.29 -7.88
N SER A 94 10.03 -43.23 -8.87
CA SER A 94 9.75 -42.52 -10.12
C SER A 94 8.66 -43.19 -10.94
N LEU A 95 8.62 -44.53 -11.00
CA LEU A 95 7.54 -45.26 -11.67
C LEU A 95 6.19 -45.02 -10.98
N ALA A 96 6.14 -44.93 -9.64
CA ALA A 96 4.93 -44.59 -8.92
C ALA A 96 4.44 -43.15 -9.24
N VAL A 97 5.35 -42.17 -9.33
CA VAL A 97 5.02 -40.78 -9.68
C VAL A 97 4.62 -40.62 -11.17
N LEU A 98 5.32 -41.29 -12.09
CA LEU A 98 4.97 -41.27 -13.51
C LEU A 98 3.61 -41.95 -13.76
N ALA A 99 3.27 -42.99 -12.99
CA ALA A 99 1.97 -43.64 -13.05
C ALA A 99 0.85 -42.75 -12.46
N SER A 100 1.08 -42.09 -11.31
CA SER A 100 0.09 -41.19 -10.71
C SER A 100 -0.15 -39.90 -11.54
N ARG A 101 0.82 -39.51 -12.37
CA ARG A 101 0.70 -38.45 -13.39
C ARG A 101 0.11 -38.92 -14.72
N GLY A 102 -0.26 -40.19 -14.87
CA GLY A 102 -0.85 -40.73 -16.11
C GLY A 102 0.10 -40.78 -17.31
N LEU A 103 1.42 -40.78 -17.07
CA LEU A 103 2.45 -40.85 -18.13
C LEU A 103 2.81 -42.30 -18.49
N ILE A 104 2.61 -43.24 -17.55
CA ILE A 104 2.78 -44.68 -17.75
C ILE A 104 1.64 -45.45 -17.07
N ARG A 105 1.44 -46.71 -17.47
CA ARG A 105 0.65 -47.72 -16.75
C ARG A 105 1.57 -48.89 -16.37
N LEU A 106 1.45 -49.37 -15.13
CA LEU A 106 2.18 -50.55 -14.66
C LEU A 106 1.32 -51.79 -14.92
N GLY A 107 1.86 -52.72 -15.71
CA GLY A 107 1.21 -53.99 -16.04
C GLY A 107 1.62 -55.12 -15.10
N ALA A 108 1.08 -56.32 -15.37
CA ALA A 108 1.55 -57.54 -14.71
C ALA A 108 3.05 -57.78 -14.98
N GLU A 109 3.69 -58.53 -14.08
CA GLU A 109 5.11 -58.94 -14.17
C GLU A 109 6.13 -57.78 -14.24
N GLY A 110 5.72 -56.53 -13.95
CA GLY A 110 6.61 -55.37 -13.98
C GLY A 110 6.90 -54.82 -15.39
N ARG A 111 6.05 -55.16 -16.38
CA ARG A 111 5.96 -54.49 -17.67
C ARG A 111 5.48 -53.05 -17.48
N ILE A 112 6.08 -52.11 -18.20
CA ILE A 112 5.70 -50.69 -18.19
C ILE A 112 5.09 -50.35 -19.56
N GLU A 113 3.82 -49.96 -19.58
CA GLU A 113 3.16 -49.40 -20.76
C GLU A 113 3.34 -47.88 -20.74
N VAL A 114 4.10 -47.32 -21.68
CA VAL A 114 4.29 -45.86 -21.76
C VAL A 114 3.14 -45.25 -22.55
N ILE A 115 2.46 -44.24 -21.98
CA ILE A 115 1.33 -43.59 -22.63
C ILE A 115 1.87 -42.48 -23.54
N PRO A 116 1.55 -42.47 -24.85
CA PRO A 116 2.16 -41.58 -25.84
C PRO A 116 2.25 -40.11 -25.39
N PRO A 117 3.42 -39.44 -25.44
CA PRO A 117 3.60 -38.10 -24.87
C PRO A 117 2.68 -37.02 -25.44
N ASP A 118 2.26 -37.15 -26.69
CA ASP A 118 1.28 -36.32 -27.38
C ASP A 118 -0.15 -36.45 -26.82
N ILE A 119 -0.42 -37.53 -26.07
CA ILE A 119 -1.68 -37.77 -25.35
C ILE A 119 -1.50 -37.46 -23.85
N SER A 120 -0.41 -37.96 -23.24
CA SER A 120 -0.22 -37.93 -21.78
C SER A 120 0.25 -36.58 -21.25
N LEU A 121 1.09 -35.82 -21.98
CA LEU A 121 1.53 -34.50 -21.53
C LEU A 121 0.41 -33.43 -21.60
N PRO A 122 -0.43 -33.35 -22.66
CA PRO A 122 -1.58 -32.44 -22.66
C PRO A 122 -2.63 -32.81 -21.59
N ALA A 123 -2.85 -34.10 -21.33
CA ALA A 123 -3.75 -34.54 -20.26
C ALA A 123 -3.24 -34.11 -18.87
N LEU A 124 -1.93 -34.27 -18.61
CA LEU A 124 -1.30 -33.81 -17.37
C LEU A 124 -1.33 -32.28 -17.23
N ALA A 125 -1.11 -31.54 -18.32
CA ALA A 125 -1.21 -30.07 -18.33
C ALA A 125 -2.63 -29.58 -17.98
N LEU A 126 -3.66 -30.20 -18.57
CA LEU A 126 -5.06 -29.90 -18.25
C LEU A 126 -5.42 -30.23 -16.80
N ASP A 127 -4.81 -31.25 -16.20
CA ASP A 127 -5.01 -31.57 -14.78
C ASP A 127 -4.30 -30.56 -13.85
N TYR A 128 -3.08 -30.12 -14.18
CA TYR A 128 -2.44 -29.02 -13.46
C TYR A 128 -3.22 -27.70 -13.58
N GLU A 129 -3.75 -27.37 -14.76
CA GLU A 129 -4.64 -26.21 -14.93
C GLU A 129 -5.93 -26.32 -14.11
N ARG A 130 -6.51 -27.53 -14.01
CA ARG A 130 -7.70 -27.80 -13.19
C ARG A 130 -7.39 -27.56 -11.72
N ARG A 131 -6.35 -28.23 -11.18
CA ARG A 131 -5.90 -28.05 -9.79
C ARG A 131 -5.57 -26.59 -9.49
N ALA A 132 -4.91 -25.90 -10.41
CA ALA A 132 -4.59 -24.47 -10.24
C ALA A 132 -5.83 -23.55 -10.32
N ARG A 133 -6.93 -23.97 -10.96
CA ARG A 133 -8.22 -23.26 -10.89
C ARG A 133 -8.95 -23.56 -9.58
N GLU A 134 -9.00 -24.83 -9.18
CA GLU A 134 -9.61 -25.30 -7.92
C GLU A 134 -8.94 -24.65 -6.70
N THR A 135 -7.61 -24.64 -6.61
CA THR A 135 -6.85 -23.98 -5.54
C THR A 135 -7.12 -22.47 -5.49
N ARG A 136 -7.33 -21.79 -6.63
CA ARG A 136 -7.68 -20.35 -6.66
C ARG A 136 -9.11 -20.09 -6.18
N SER A 137 -10.07 -20.96 -6.53
CA SER A 137 -11.46 -20.87 -6.02
C SER A 137 -11.48 -21.12 -4.50
N ALA A 138 -10.84 -22.21 -4.07
CA ALA A 138 -10.71 -22.55 -2.65
C ALA A 138 -9.99 -21.44 -1.86
N ALA A 139 -8.94 -20.81 -2.40
CA ALA A 139 -8.28 -19.69 -1.75
C ALA A 139 -9.21 -18.47 -1.57
N HIS A 140 -10.10 -18.19 -2.54
CA HIS A 140 -11.09 -17.12 -2.41
C HIS A 140 -12.16 -17.45 -1.34
N GLU A 141 -12.70 -18.67 -1.36
CA GLU A 141 -13.70 -19.14 -0.39
C GLU A 141 -13.10 -19.21 1.04
N LEU A 142 -11.90 -19.77 1.19
CA LEU A 142 -11.17 -19.82 2.46
C LEU A 142 -10.81 -18.42 2.97
N ALA A 143 -10.46 -17.47 2.09
CA ALA A 143 -10.25 -16.09 2.48
C ALA A 143 -11.55 -15.45 3.01
N GLN A 144 -12.70 -15.67 2.34
CA GLN A 144 -13.99 -15.19 2.86
C GLN A 144 -14.31 -15.80 4.22
N VAL A 145 -14.16 -17.12 4.40
CA VAL A 145 -14.41 -17.81 5.68
C VAL A 145 -13.45 -17.32 6.77
N PHE A 146 -12.17 -17.12 6.47
CA PHE A 146 -11.16 -16.58 7.38
C PHE A 146 -11.53 -15.16 7.85
N PHE A 147 -11.89 -14.27 6.93
CA PHE A 147 -12.31 -12.90 7.28
C PHE A 147 -13.66 -12.87 8.01
N GLN A 148 -14.59 -13.77 7.70
CA GLN A 148 -15.88 -13.90 8.41
C GLN A 148 -15.68 -14.41 9.86
N ALA A 149 -14.94 -15.49 10.06
CA ALA A 149 -14.64 -16.03 11.39
C ALA A 149 -13.90 -15.01 12.28
N ARG A 150 -12.97 -14.25 11.69
CA ARG A 150 -12.21 -13.20 12.38
C ARG A 150 -13.02 -11.91 12.63
N SER A 151 -14.07 -11.64 11.84
CA SER A 151 -14.97 -10.49 12.07
C SER A 151 -16.15 -10.80 12.99
N ALA A 152 -16.54 -12.07 13.15
CA ALA A 152 -17.45 -12.52 14.20
C ALA A 152 -16.79 -12.48 15.60
N SER A 153 -15.51 -12.85 15.69
CA SER A 153 -14.74 -12.96 16.95
C SER A 153 -14.23 -11.60 17.47
N ARG A 154 -15.06 -10.55 17.45
CA ARG A 154 -14.66 -9.17 17.79
C ARG A 154 -14.62 -8.89 19.30
N THR A 155 -13.53 -9.26 19.94
CA THR A 155 -12.80 -8.24 20.71
C THR A 155 -12.24 -7.18 19.74
N PRO A 156 -12.16 -5.90 20.10
CA PRO A 156 -11.64 -4.88 19.18
C PRO A 156 -10.17 -5.14 18.84
N ASP A 157 -9.90 -5.55 17.60
CA ASP A 157 -8.56 -5.93 17.13
C ASP A 157 -7.60 -4.74 17.27
N VAL A 158 -6.40 -4.99 17.80
CA VAL A 158 -5.40 -3.94 18.02
C VAL A 158 -4.92 -3.48 16.65
N GLY A 159 -5.28 -2.24 16.30
CA GLY A 159 -5.29 -1.76 14.93
C GLY A 159 -3.97 -1.98 14.21
N THR A 160 -3.98 -2.81 13.16
CA THR A 160 -2.77 -3.20 12.46
C THR A 160 -2.16 -2.03 11.69
N VAL A 161 -0.87 -1.82 11.93
CA VAL A 161 0.02 -0.97 11.14
C VAL A 161 1.07 -1.88 10.52
N ARG A 162 1.13 -1.91 9.18
CA ARG A 162 2.14 -2.66 8.41
C ARG A 162 3.10 -1.67 7.78
N ILE A 163 4.38 -1.76 8.11
CA ILE A 163 5.43 -0.99 7.43
C ILE A 163 5.61 -1.53 6.01
N LEU A 164 5.79 -0.59 5.07
CA LEU A 164 6.00 -0.81 3.65
C LEU A 164 7.44 -0.44 3.29
N ASN A 165 8.01 -1.17 2.35
CA ASN A 165 9.47 -1.26 2.17
C ASN A 165 9.96 -0.63 0.85
N SER A 166 9.06 -0.31 -0.08
CA SER A 166 9.39 0.29 -1.38
C SER A 166 8.26 1.15 -1.96
N LEU A 167 8.60 2.02 -2.91
CA LEU A 167 7.63 2.76 -3.73
C LEU A 167 6.60 1.84 -4.42
N ASP A 168 7.03 0.66 -4.85
CA ASP A 168 6.17 -0.34 -5.50
C ASP A 168 5.19 -0.99 -4.50
N GLU A 169 5.63 -1.27 -3.27
CA GLU A 169 4.73 -1.77 -2.22
C GLU A 169 3.69 -0.70 -1.84
N ILE A 170 4.09 0.57 -1.73
CA ILE A 170 3.16 1.70 -1.55
C ILE A 170 2.16 1.76 -2.71
N ALA A 171 2.61 1.58 -3.95
CA ALA A 171 1.75 1.60 -5.13
C ALA A 171 0.73 0.45 -5.13
N ALA A 172 1.19 -0.79 -4.93
CA ALA A 172 0.34 -1.98 -4.91
C ALA A 172 -0.70 -1.91 -3.79
N VAL A 173 -0.28 -1.58 -2.56
CA VAL A 173 -1.19 -1.48 -1.40
C VAL A 173 -2.18 -0.33 -1.54
N THR A 174 -1.79 0.78 -2.17
CA THR A 174 -2.73 1.86 -2.52
C THR A 174 -3.79 1.36 -3.51
N ALA A 175 -3.39 0.62 -4.55
CA ALA A 175 -4.32 0.07 -5.52
C ALA A 175 -5.27 -0.98 -4.92
N GLU A 176 -4.78 -1.88 -4.07
CA GLU A 176 -5.59 -2.84 -3.31
C GLU A 176 -6.63 -2.14 -2.43
N ALA A 177 -6.22 -1.10 -1.69
CA ALA A 177 -7.11 -0.36 -0.80
C ALA A 177 -8.18 0.40 -1.59
N VAL A 178 -7.80 1.05 -2.69
CA VAL A 178 -8.73 1.78 -3.58
C VAL A 178 -9.74 0.83 -4.23
N ALA A 179 -9.30 -0.32 -4.76
CA ALA A 179 -10.17 -1.33 -5.36
C ALA A 179 -11.16 -1.95 -4.35
N ALA A 180 -10.81 -1.98 -3.07
CA ALA A 180 -11.69 -2.38 -1.97
C ALA A 180 -12.57 -1.25 -1.41
N GLY A 181 -12.37 0.00 -1.85
CA GLY A 181 -13.12 1.18 -1.39
C GLY A 181 -14.59 1.15 -1.83
N THR A 182 -15.44 1.78 -1.04
CA THR A 182 -16.91 1.71 -1.18
C THR A 182 -17.58 3.06 -1.43
N GLN A 183 -17.02 4.17 -0.94
CA GLN A 183 -17.63 5.50 -1.06
C GLN A 183 -16.66 6.59 -1.51
N GLN A 184 -15.49 6.71 -0.85
CA GLN A 184 -14.69 7.94 -0.90
C GLN A 184 -13.19 7.72 -0.68
N ILE A 185 -12.39 8.61 -1.26
CA ILE A 185 -10.94 8.70 -1.09
C ILE A 185 -10.58 10.13 -0.68
N ARG A 186 -9.95 10.30 0.48
CA ARG A 186 -9.27 11.54 0.88
C ARG A 186 -7.78 11.37 0.68
N THR A 187 -7.10 12.31 0.03
CA THR A 187 -5.64 12.31 -0.02
C THR A 187 -5.06 13.67 0.31
N PHE A 188 -3.84 13.69 0.81
CA PHE A 188 -3.01 14.90 0.81
C PHE A 188 -1.61 14.52 0.36
N ARG A 189 -0.95 15.40 -0.39
CA ARG A 189 0.27 15.05 -1.14
C ARG A 189 1.32 16.14 -1.09
N SER A 190 2.42 15.84 -0.41
CA SER A 190 3.67 16.58 -0.55
C SER A 190 4.41 16.20 -1.84
N LEU A 191 5.43 16.98 -2.20
CA LEU A 191 6.37 16.64 -3.25
C LEU A 191 7.25 15.45 -2.82
N SER A 192 6.87 14.24 -3.22
CA SER A 192 7.61 12.99 -2.93
C SER A 192 7.97 12.24 -4.23
N PRO A 193 8.96 11.33 -4.21
CA PRO A 193 9.21 10.39 -5.31
C PRO A 193 7.97 9.58 -5.70
N ARG A 194 7.14 9.16 -4.72
CA ARG A 194 5.87 8.50 -5.01
C ARG A 194 4.89 9.43 -5.75
N THR A 195 4.79 10.70 -5.37
CA THR A 195 3.96 11.72 -6.06
C THR A 195 4.50 12.01 -7.46
N ARG A 196 5.83 12.16 -7.65
CA ARG A 196 6.45 12.29 -8.98
C ARG A 196 6.15 11.07 -9.87
N ALA A 197 6.19 9.85 -9.32
CA ALA A 197 5.82 8.63 -10.05
C ALA A 197 4.32 8.55 -10.41
N ILE A 198 3.41 9.22 -9.68
CA ILE A 198 2.01 9.37 -10.12
C ILE A 198 1.96 10.30 -11.33
N PHE A 199 2.58 11.49 -11.24
CA PHE A 199 2.53 12.52 -12.27
C PHE A 199 3.29 12.16 -13.55
N ALA A 200 4.21 11.19 -13.49
CA ALA A 200 4.87 10.62 -14.66
C ALA A 200 3.99 9.63 -15.48
N SER A 201 2.74 9.39 -15.07
CA SER A 201 1.81 8.54 -15.83
C SER A 201 1.31 9.25 -17.11
N PRO A 202 0.89 8.50 -18.15
CA PRO A 202 0.32 9.11 -19.35
C PRO A 202 -0.92 9.95 -19.02
N LEU A 203 -1.04 11.17 -19.59
CA LEU A 203 -2.06 12.15 -19.22
C LEU A 203 -3.51 11.59 -19.23
N HIS A 204 -3.84 10.72 -20.19
CA HIS A 204 -5.17 10.09 -20.26
C HIS A 204 -5.53 9.27 -19.01
N SER A 205 -4.54 8.64 -18.34
CA SER A 205 -4.76 7.87 -17.10
C SER A 205 -5.13 8.75 -15.89
N HIS A 206 -5.03 10.08 -16.04
CA HIS A 206 -5.52 11.03 -15.04
C HIS A 206 -6.96 11.47 -15.30
N GLU A 207 -7.47 11.26 -16.52
CA GLU A 207 -8.85 11.59 -16.91
C GLU A 207 -9.83 10.44 -16.58
N GLU A 208 -9.32 9.29 -16.13
CA GLU A 208 -10.12 8.12 -15.76
C GLU A 208 -10.71 8.23 -14.34
N PRO A 209 -12.04 8.12 -14.17
CA PRO A 209 -12.64 8.12 -12.85
C PRO A 209 -12.18 6.96 -11.97
N THR A 210 -11.68 7.28 -10.78
CA THR A 210 -11.22 6.28 -9.82
C THR A 210 -12.39 5.44 -9.29
N ARG A 211 -12.25 4.11 -9.34
CA ARG A 211 -13.31 3.15 -9.01
C ARG A 211 -12.89 2.19 -7.91
N GLY A 212 -13.85 1.87 -7.06
CA GLY A 212 -13.74 0.88 -5.99
C GLY A 212 -14.53 -0.40 -6.30
N VAL A 213 -15.00 -1.05 -5.24
CA VAL A 213 -15.64 -2.37 -5.33
C VAL A 213 -16.90 -2.32 -6.22
N GLY A 214 -17.03 -3.32 -7.09
CA GLY A 214 -18.11 -3.40 -8.07
C GLY A 214 -18.00 -2.39 -9.24
N GLY A 215 -16.90 -1.63 -9.34
CA GLY A 215 -16.71 -0.63 -10.38
C GLY A 215 -17.39 0.72 -10.10
N ASN A 216 -17.91 0.91 -8.89
CA ASN A 216 -18.50 2.18 -8.44
C ASN A 216 -17.44 3.28 -8.44
N GLN A 217 -17.78 4.46 -8.96
CA GLN A 217 -16.91 5.64 -8.88
C GLN A 217 -16.89 6.17 -7.43
N LEU A 218 -15.70 6.48 -6.93
CA LEU A 218 -15.51 6.97 -5.56
C LEU A 218 -15.43 8.50 -5.54
N GLU A 219 -15.93 9.14 -4.48
CA GLU A 219 -15.70 10.57 -4.26
C GLU A 219 -14.22 10.82 -3.91
N TYR A 220 -13.47 11.40 -4.84
CA TYR A 220 -12.03 11.67 -4.67
C TYR A 220 -11.81 13.15 -4.34
N THR A 221 -11.21 13.43 -3.18
CA THR A 221 -10.76 14.78 -2.76
C THR A 221 -9.28 14.78 -2.40
N THR A 222 -8.51 15.75 -2.89
CA THR A 222 -7.06 15.85 -2.62
C THR A 222 -6.60 17.25 -2.20
N VAL A 223 -5.69 17.33 -1.23
CA VAL A 223 -4.90 18.55 -0.96
C VAL A 223 -3.47 18.36 -1.45
N TYR A 224 -3.06 19.11 -2.45
CA TYR A 224 -1.68 19.13 -2.94
C TYR A 224 -0.86 20.22 -2.26
N ASP A 225 0.41 19.96 -2.03
CA ASP A 225 1.37 21.03 -1.75
C ASP A 225 1.63 21.86 -3.01
N THR A 226 1.81 23.17 -2.85
CA THR A 226 2.36 24.07 -3.86
C THR A 226 3.66 23.58 -4.51
N ASP A 227 4.49 22.83 -3.79
CA ASP A 227 5.75 22.27 -4.31
C ASP A 227 5.50 21.14 -5.33
N VAL A 228 4.29 20.57 -5.41
CA VAL A 228 3.93 19.61 -6.47
C VAL A 228 3.93 20.29 -7.87
N LEU A 229 3.87 21.61 -7.91
CA LEU A 229 4.06 22.44 -9.12
C LEU A 229 5.54 22.56 -9.55
N GLU A 230 6.45 21.85 -8.88
CA GLU A 230 7.84 21.55 -9.30
C GLU A 230 7.95 20.30 -10.21
N ILE A 231 6.81 19.78 -10.66
CA ILE A 231 6.75 18.73 -11.67
C ILE A 231 6.38 19.38 -13.00
N ASP A 232 7.13 19.08 -14.06
CA ASP A 232 6.82 19.58 -15.40
C ASP A 232 5.44 19.07 -15.85
N GLY A 233 4.61 19.98 -16.38
CA GLY A 233 3.23 19.67 -16.74
C GLY A 233 2.24 19.56 -15.57
N ALA A 234 2.64 19.90 -14.32
CA ALA A 234 1.81 19.70 -13.12
C ALA A 234 0.38 20.25 -13.24
N LEU A 235 0.14 21.43 -13.83
CA LEU A 235 -1.23 21.93 -14.01
C LEU A 235 -2.03 21.17 -15.06
N GLU A 236 -1.44 20.78 -16.20
CA GLU A 236 -2.16 19.98 -17.20
C GLU A 236 -2.57 18.61 -16.61
N ILE A 237 -1.71 18.04 -15.75
CA ILE A 237 -1.99 16.84 -14.96
C ILE A 237 -3.12 17.10 -13.96
N LEU A 238 -3.09 18.18 -13.18
CA LEU A 238 -4.14 18.50 -12.21
C LEU A 238 -5.49 18.79 -12.88
N GLU A 239 -5.50 19.51 -14.00
CA GLU A 239 -6.69 19.73 -14.85
C GLU A 239 -7.20 18.43 -15.49
N ALA A 240 -6.34 17.44 -15.76
CA ALA A 240 -6.76 16.10 -16.17
C ALA A 240 -7.42 15.32 -15.01
N ARG A 241 -6.84 15.37 -13.81
CA ARG A 241 -7.39 14.73 -12.59
C ARG A 241 -8.75 15.30 -12.20
N GLU A 242 -8.94 16.62 -12.31
CA GLU A 242 -10.25 17.25 -12.10
C GLU A 242 -11.30 16.78 -13.12
N ARG A 243 -10.92 16.61 -14.40
CA ARG A 243 -11.79 16.03 -15.43
C ARG A 243 -12.11 14.54 -15.19
N GLY A 244 -11.21 13.81 -14.54
CA GLY A 244 -11.49 12.47 -13.98
C GLY A 244 -12.39 12.47 -12.73
N GLY A 245 -12.73 13.64 -12.19
CA GLY A 245 -13.61 13.81 -11.02
C GLY A 245 -12.90 13.97 -9.68
N GLU A 246 -11.57 14.14 -9.66
CA GLU A 246 -10.81 14.45 -8.44
C GLU A 246 -10.90 15.94 -8.10
N ARG A 247 -11.67 16.28 -7.05
CA ARG A 247 -11.74 17.66 -6.55
C ARG A 247 -10.49 17.97 -5.75
N PHE A 248 -9.65 18.89 -6.21
CA PHE A 248 -8.40 19.22 -5.52
C PHE A 248 -8.34 20.65 -4.97
N ARG A 249 -7.44 20.85 -4.01
CA ARG A 249 -7.03 22.15 -3.46
C ARG A 249 -5.50 22.22 -3.34
N LEU A 250 -4.96 23.43 -3.34
CA LEU A 250 -3.54 23.72 -3.11
C LEU A 250 -3.36 24.46 -1.78
N THR A 251 -2.37 24.03 -1.00
CA THR A 251 -1.86 24.72 0.19
C THR A 251 -0.33 24.58 0.23
N SER A 252 0.36 25.27 1.13
CA SER A 252 1.78 25.05 1.39
C SER A 252 2.03 24.33 2.72
N SER A 253 3.17 23.66 2.84
CA SER A 253 3.61 22.90 4.03
C SER A 253 2.77 21.67 4.37
N VAL A 254 2.35 20.89 3.37
CA VAL A 254 1.78 19.55 3.55
C VAL A 254 2.88 18.61 4.08
N PRO A 255 2.74 18.02 5.29
CA PRO A 255 3.90 17.48 6.01
C PRO A 255 4.43 16.13 5.48
N PHE A 256 3.57 15.35 4.84
CA PHE A 256 3.87 14.06 4.18
C PHE A 256 2.71 13.72 3.24
N SER A 257 2.80 12.64 2.48
CA SER A 257 1.71 12.20 1.61
C SER A 257 0.88 11.09 2.25
N ALA A 258 -0.45 11.11 2.09
CA ALA A 258 -1.31 10.02 2.54
C ALA A 258 -2.51 9.80 1.61
N VAL A 259 -2.97 8.54 1.53
CA VAL A 259 -4.21 8.12 0.85
C VAL A 259 -5.10 7.42 1.86
N ILE A 260 -6.32 7.90 2.04
CA ILE A 260 -7.30 7.36 3.00
C ILE A 260 -8.51 6.89 2.21
N VAL A 261 -8.93 5.64 2.43
CA VAL A 261 -10.08 5.03 1.75
C VAL A 261 -11.18 4.72 2.77
N ASP A 262 -12.35 5.32 2.54
CA ASP A 262 -13.49 5.37 3.46
C ASP A 262 -13.03 5.75 4.90
N GLU A 263 -13.46 5.00 5.92
CA GLU A 263 -12.86 5.01 7.27
C GLU A 263 -12.07 3.69 7.55
N ALA A 264 -11.70 2.95 6.50
CA ALA A 264 -11.29 1.55 6.60
C ALA A 264 -9.77 1.32 6.48
N ALA A 265 -9.06 2.19 5.77
CA ALA A 265 -7.62 2.11 5.61
C ALA A 265 -7.01 3.48 5.30
N ALA A 266 -5.76 3.69 5.74
CA ALA A 266 -4.91 4.77 5.29
C ALA A 266 -3.52 4.24 4.90
N ILE A 267 -2.95 4.77 3.82
CA ILE A 267 -1.58 4.53 3.38
C ILE A 267 -0.83 5.86 3.58
N VAL A 268 0.23 5.84 4.39
CA VAL A 268 1.12 6.98 4.62
C VAL A 268 2.39 6.76 3.80
N ASP A 269 2.68 7.69 2.88
CA ASP A 269 3.88 7.78 2.07
C ASP A 269 4.86 8.78 2.71
N VAL A 270 5.99 8.27 3.20
CA VAL A 270 7.09 9.07 3.75
C VAL A 270 8.24 9.24 2.75
N SER A 271 8.04 8.96 1.45
CA SER A 271 9.15 8.97 0.48
C SER A 271 9.80 10.34 0.23
N ALA A 272 9.18 11.43 0.72
CA ALA A 272 9.82 12.74 0.81
C ALA A 272 10.99 12.80 1.81
N PHE A 273 11.05 11.87 2.77
CA PHE A 273 12.10 11.75 3.79
C PHE A 273 13.07 10.60 3.50
N ASP A 274 12.56 9.45 3.02
CA ASP A 274 13.37 8.34 2.51
C ASP A 274 12.99 8.02 1.05
N PRO A 275 13.82 8.39 0.05
CA PRO A 275 13.47 8.21 -1.35
C PRO A 275 13.20 6.78 -1.82
N SER A 276 13.55 5.75 -1.04
CA SER A 276 13.19 4.35 -1.32
C SER A 276 11.71 4.05 -1.07
N GLY A 277 11.05 4.86 -0.22
CA GLY A 277 9.72 4.60 0.33
C GLY A 277 9.70 3.77 1.61
N PHE A 278 10.85 3.26 2.07
CA PHE A 278 10.97 2.53 3.33
C PHE A 278 10.44 3.35 4.52
N GLY A 279 9.81 2.68 5.49
CA GLY A 279 9.17 3.32 6.65
C GLY A 279 7.78 3.90 6.38
N SER A 280 7.30 3.85 5.12
CA SER A 280 5.89 4.12 4.79
C SER A 280 4.97 3.08 5.43
N ALA A 281 3.66 3.33 5.55
CA ALA A 281 2.79 2.48 6.37
C ALA A 281 1.37 2.30 5.80
N LEU A 282 0.87 1.06 5.82
CA LEU A 282 -0.55 0.75 5.76
C LEU A 282 -1.13 0.70 7.18
N ILE A 283 -2.17 1.48 7.42
CA ILE A 283 -2.82 1.66 8.72
C ILE A 283 -4.28 1.23 8.59
N ARG A 284 -4.70 0.22 9.36
CA ARG A 284 -6.11 -0.19 9.52
C ARG A 284 -6.65 0.07 10.94
N ALA A 285 -5.85 0.69 11.80
CA ALA A 285 -6.26 1.18 13.11
C ALA A 285 -7.27 2.34 12.98
N ARG A 286 -8.57 2.11 13.24
CA ARG A 286 -9.61 3.14 13.01
C ARG A 286 -9.33 4.47 13.73
N SER A 287 -8.75 4.45 14.94
CA SER A 287 -8.34 5.67 15.65
C SER A 287 -7.29 6.49 14.88
N MET A 288 -6.31 5.82 14.25
CA MET A 288 -5.28 6.47 13.44
C MET A 288 -5.82 6.88 12.06
N VAL A 289 -6.71 6.09 11.46
CA VAL A 289 -7.41 6.46 10.22
C VAL A 289 -8.26 7.72 10.44
N LEU A 290 -9.03 7.78 11.54
CA LEU A 290 -9.79 8.98 11.93
C LEU A 290 -8.89 10.19 12.22
N ALA A 291 -7.72 9.99 12.83
CA ALA A 291 -6.75 11.07 13.03
C ALA A 291 -6.18 11.61 11.70
N LEU A 292 -5.93 10.73 10.72
CA LEU A 292 -5.51 11.12 9.37
C LEU A 292 -6.64 11.78 8.57
N ILE A 293 -7.90 11.36 8.76
CA ILE A 293 -9.07 12.06 8.21
C ILE A 293 -9.14 13.48 8.76
N ALA A 294 -9.06 13.64 10.09
CA ALA A 294 -9.07 14.96 10.73
C ALA A 294 -7.90 15.86 10.27
N LEU A 295 -6.72 15.29 9.99
CA LEU A 295 -5.62 16.02 9.35
C LEU A 295 -5.96 16.42 7.91
N SER A 296 -6.53 15.51 7.11
CA SER A 296 -6.91 15.80 5.73
C SER A 296 -8.01 16.87 5.64
N ASP A 297 -8.99 16.87 6.54
CA ASP A 297 -10.05 17.87 6.60
C ASP A 297 -9.47 19.25 6.98
N ARG A 298 -8.47 19.30 7.88
CA ARG A 298 -7.76 20.54 8.24
C ARG A 298 -6.89 21.08 7.11
N LEU A 299 -6.20 20.21 6.37
CA LEU A 299 -5.48 20.62 5.16
C LEU A 299 -6.45 21.10 4.07
N TRP A 300 -7.65 20.52 3.99
CA TRP A 300 -8.68 20.93 3.05
C TRP A 300 -9.27 22.30 3.40
N ASP A 301 -9.57 22.56 4.68
CA ASP A 301 -9.99 23.88 5.20
C ASP A 301 -8.97 24.99 4.86
N LEU A 302 -7.67 24.67 4.90
CA LEU A 302 -6.56 25.60 4.60
C LEU A 302 -6.27 25.74 3.08
N GLY A 303 -6.72 24.80 2.26
CA GLY A 303 -6.46 24.77 0.83
C GLY A 303 -7.32 25.74 0.03
N SER A 304 -6.71 26.40 -0.97
CA SER A 304 -7.41 27.19 -1.99
C SER A 304 -7.72 26.32 -3.23
N PRO A 305 -8.88 26.48 -3.89
CA PRO A 305 -9.12 25.90 -5.21
C PRO A 305 -8.24 26.58 -6.28
N LEU A 306 -8.04 25.91 -7.42
CA LEU A 306 -7.35 26.47 -8.58
C LEU A 306 -8.37 26.89 -9.66
N SER A 307 -8.91 28.10 -9.56
CA SER A 307 -9.93 28.58 -10.49
C SER A 307 -9.40 28.85 -11.91
N ALA A 308 -9.85 28.06 -12.89
CA ALA A 308 -9.44 28.11 -14.30
C ALA A 308 -10.34 29.00 -15.22
N GLY A 309 -11.21 29.84 -14.66
CA GLY A 309 -12.35 30.46 -15.37
C GLY A 309 -12.16 31.87 -15.91
N GLY A 310 -11.41 32.07 -17.00
CA GLY A 310 -11.24 33.39 -17.64
C GLY A 310 -10.67 33.34 -19.07
N LEU A 311 -10.70 34.46 -19.79
CA LEU A 311 -10.01 34.64 -21.08
C LEU A 311 -8.49 34.49 -20.91
N ALA A 312 -7.72 34.23 -21.98
CA ALA A 312 -6.31 33.80 -21.88
C ALA A 312 -5.32 34.76 -21.15
N THR A 313 -5.70 36.01 -20.88
CA THR A 313 -4.99 36.92 -19.97
C THR A 313 -5.52 36.78 -18.54
N GLU A 314 -6.83 36.83 -18.37
CA GLU A 314 -7.54 36.66 -17.08
C GLU A 314 -7.22 35.29 -16.45
N ARG A 315 -7.19 34.20 -17.22
CA ARG A 315 -6.80 32.86 -16.74
C ARG A 315 -5.36 32.84 -16.21
N ARG A 316 -4.43 33.57 -16.83
CA ARG A 316 -3.07 33.71 -16.27
C ARG A 316 -3.08 34.52 -14.98
N ASP A 317 -3.88 35.57 -14.89
CA ASP A 317 -4.00 36.40 -13.68
C ASP A 317 -4.68 35.64 -12.53
N GLN A 318 -5.76 34.90 -12.81
CA GLN A 318 -6.45 34.01 -11.87
C GLN A 318 -5.53 32.90 -11.38
N MET A 319 -4.80 32.25 -12.28
CA MET A 319 -3.77 31.28 -11.93
C MET A 319 -2.67 31.91 -11.05
N ILE A 320 -2.16 33.10 -11.40
CA ILE A 320 -1.20 33.83 -10.54
C ILE A 320 -1.81 34.12 -9.16
N LEU A 321 -3.06 34.57 -9.08
CA LEU A 321 -3.76 34.86 -7.82
C LEU A 321 -4.02 33.60 -6.98
N ALA A 322 -4.40 32.48 -7.59
CA ALA A 322 -4.69 31.23 -6.90
C ALA A 322 -3.40 30.60 -6.38
N LEU A 323 -2.32 30.62 -7.17
CA LEU A 323 -1.00 30.19 -6.74
C LEU A 323 -0.42 31.09 -5.63
N LEU A 324 -0.62 32.42 -5.71
CA LEU A 324 -0.28 33.34 -4.61
C LEU A 324 -1.07 33.05 -3.33
N ALA A 325 -2.36 32.71 -3.45
CA ALA A 325 -3.23 32.40 -2.30
C ALA A 325 -2.88 31.07 -1.64
N ALA A 326 -2.48 30.06 -2.43
CA ALA A 326 -1.91 28.82 -1.94
C ALA A 326 -0.49 29.00 -1.33
N GLY A 327 0.17 30.13 -1.59
CA GLY A 327 1.48 30.50 -1.04
C GLY A 327 2.69 30.15 -1.92
N ALA A 328 2.47 29.79 -3.19
CA ALA A 328 3.54 29.38 -4.10
C ALA A 328 4.55 30.52 -4.37
N PRO A 329 5.86 30.23 -4.45
CA PRO A 329 6.88 31.23 -4.72
C PRO A 329 6.85 31.73 -6.16
N ASP A 330 7.20 33.01 -6.39
CA ASP A 330 7.19 33.68 -7.70
C ASP A 330 7.96 32.89 -8.80
N ALA A 331 8.97 32.10 -8.45
CA ALA A 331 9.71 31.24 -9.38
C ALA A 331 8.88 30.02 -9.87
N THR A 332 8.12 29.37 -8.97
CA THR A 332 7.18 28.30 -9.32
C THR A 332 6.04 28.84 -10.17
N ILE A 333 5.50 30.01 -9.80
CA ILE A 333 4.49 30.72 -10.61
C ILE A 333 5.05 31.05 -12.00
N ALA A 334 6.32 31.43 -12.12
CA ALA A 334 6.96 31.78 -13.39
C ALA A 334 7.13 30.58 -14.32
N ARG A 335 7.69 29.47 -13.82
CA ARG A 335 7.76 28.18 -14.53
C ARG A 335 6.39 27.79 -15.06
N GLN A 336 5.38 27.80 -14.18
CA GLN A 336 4.04 27.32 -14.50
C GLN A 336 3.24 28.27 -15.42
N ALA A 337 3.53 29.57 -15.40
CA ALA A 337 2.94 30.55 -16.33
C ALA A 337 3.67 30.66 -17.68
N GLY A 338 4.79 29.96 -17.87
CA GLY A 338 5.61 30.03 -19.09
C GLY A 338 6.29 31.38 -19.31
N VAL A 339 6.64 32.09 -18.24
CA VAL A 339 7.26 33.43 -18.29
C VAL A 339 8.43 33.57 -17.32
N SER A 340 9.20 34.65 -17.41
CA SER A 340 10.29 34.92 -16.46
C SER A 340 9.78 35.41 -15.09
N GLN A 341 10.51 35.11 -14.01
CA GLN A 341 10.17 35.56 -12.65
C GLN A 341 9.95 37.08 -12.56
N ARG A 342 10.79 37.88 -13.22
CA ARG A 342 10.63 39.35 -13.30
C ARG A 342 9.31 39.79 -13.97
N THR A 343 8.74 38.94 -14.84
CA THR A 343 7.41 39.17 -15.43
C THR A 343 6.30 38.86 -14.42
N VAL A 344 6.45 37.78 -13.64
CA VAL A 344 5.55 37.47 -12.50
C VAL A 344 5.60 38.58 -11.46
N GLU A 345 6.77 38.94 -10.92
CA GLU A 345 6.92 40.01 -9.92
C GLU A 345 6.24 41.33 -10.33
N ARG A 346 6.39 41.71 -11.61
CA ARG A 346 5.72 42.88 -12.19
C ARG A 346 4.20 42.72 -12.26
N ARG A 347 3.69 41.52 -12.60
CA ARG A 347 2.25 41.26 -12.68
C ARG A 347 1.61 41.11 -11.30
N VAL A 348 2.27 40.43 -10.36
CA VAL A 348 1.90 40.34 -8.94
C VAL A 348 1.75 41.74 -8.34
N ARG A 349 2.70 42.66 -8.59
CA ARG A 349 2.56 44.06 -8.14
C ARG A 349 1.33 44.74 -8.75
N ALA A 350 1.12 44.64 -10.07
CA ALA A 350 -0.06 45.23 -10.71
C ALA A 350 -1.39 44.63 -10.21
N LEU A 351 -1.43 43.34 -9.87
CA LEU A 351 -2.58 42.68 -9.27
C LEU A 351 -2.79 43.11 -7.81
N MET A 352 -1.71 43.29 -7.03
CA MET A 352 -1.78 43.90 -5.69
C MET A 352 -2.36 45.31 -5.73
N ASP A 353 -1.91 46.14 -6.68
CA ASP A 353 -2.41 47.51 -6.88
C ASP A 353 -3.92 47.51 -7.23
N GLN A 354 -4.35 46.63 -8.14
CA GLN A 354 -5.77 46.45 -8.53
C GLN A 354 -6.65 45.90 -7.39
N LEU A 355 -6.08 45.06 -6.53
CA LEU A 355 -6.76 44.51 -5.35
C LEU A 355 -6.74 45.45 -4.14
N GLY A 356 -5.94 46.52 -4.17
CA GLY A 356 -5.75 47.40 -3.02
C GLY A 356 -5.02 46.71 -1.86
N ALA A 357 -4.09 45.81 -2.17
CA ALA A 357 -3.39 44.96 -1.21
C ALA A 357 -1.94 45.41 -0.99
N GLY A 358 -1.56 45.65 0.27
CA GLY A 358 -0.19 46.03 0.64
C GLY A 358 0.79 44.86 0.72
N THR A 359 0.31 43.61 0.74
CA THR A 359 1.15 42.40 0.76
C THR A 359 0.61 41.30 -0.17
N ARG A 360 1.47 40.35 -0.59
CA ARG A 360 1.06 39.16 -1.38
C ARG A 360 -0.10 38.39 -0.70
N PHE A 361 -0.01 38.20 0.62
CA PHE A 361 -1.07 37.55 1.42
C PHE A 361 -2.39 38.32 1.39
N GLN A 362 -2.35 39.65 1.53
CA GLN A 362 -3.55 40.48 1.39
C GLN A 362 -4.17 40.39 -0.01
N ALA A 363 -3.36 40.21 -1.07
CA ALA A 363 -3.87 40.03 -2.42
C ALA A 363 -4.62 38.70 -2.58
N GLY A 364 -4.07 37.58 -2.08
CA GLY A 364 -4.80 36.29 -2.07
C GLY A 364 -6.13 36.39 -1.32
N VAL A 365 -6.14 36.99 -0.13
CA VAL A 365 -7.36 37.19 0.67
C VAL A 365 -8.36 38.13 -0.04
N GLN A 366 -7.91 39.17 -0.74
CA GLN A 366 -8.79 40.06 -1.52
C GLN A 366 -9.33 39.39 -2.79
N ALA A 367 -8.55 38.52 -3.44
CA ALA A 367 -8.99 37.77 -4.60
C ALA A 367 -10.11 36.79 -4.23
N ALA A 368 -9.92 35.98 -3.18
CA ALA A 368 -10.92 35.04 -2.68
C ALA A 368 -12.20 35.78 -2.22
N ARG A 369 -12.07 36.90 -1.48
CA ARG A 369 -13.21 37.73 -1.08
C ARG A 369 -14.00 38.35 -2.23
N ARG A 370 -13.41 38.44 -3.44
CA ARG A 370 -14.06 38.96 -4.66
C ARG A 370 -14.54 37.86 -5.60
N GLY A 371 -14.37 36.58 -5.24
CA GLY A 371 -14.70 35.45 -6.11
C GLY A 371 -13.83 35.39 -7.38
N LEU A 372 -12.60 35.88 -7.30
CA LEU A 372 -11.63 35.86 -8.42
C LEU A 372 -10.79 34.59 -8.45
N ILE A 373 -10.80 33.82 -7.35
CA ILE A 373 -10.18 32.51 -7.16
C ILE A 373 -11.10 31.62 -6.32
#